data_AF-A0A943L955-F1
#
_entry.id   AF-A0A943L955-F1
#
_cell.length_a   1.000
_cell.length_b   1.000
_cell.length_c   1.000
_cell.angle_alpha   90.00
_cell.angle_beta   90.00
_cell.angle_gamma   90.00
#
_symmetry.space_group_name_H-M   'P 1'
#
loop_
_entity.id
_entity.type
_entity.pdbx_description
1 polymer ?
#
loop_
_entity_poly.entity_id
_entity_poly.type
_entity_poly.pdbx_seq_one_letter_code
_entity_poly.pdbx_strand_id
1 'polypeptide(L)'
;MHNKYNDLFDTLVKSYYNGNFEETLSTIMVCHEISPQETFKIITSLCGVSLEFDNNYIYNIKKAITNYSVNKRLIEKLDSCSLSCKKEGEEKYKCQLSCPFDAIMYDNDNKTTYINYDLCVGCGLCVDSCKEGKILDKVDFIPILDLVKNNKTVIAAVAPAIIGQFGENVTLDQLRSAFIKIGFSDMVEVAFAADMITIKEAVEFNNHVNSPKDLMITSCCCPMWVGMLKKVYKELVPDLSPSVSPMIGTGRVIKKLNPDAKVVF
;
A
#
# COMPACT_ATOMS: atom_id res chain seq x y z
N MET A 1 -1.97 -8.98 1.89
CA MET A 1 -3.30 -9.31 2.43
C MET A 1 -3.19 -10.60 3.23
N HIS A 2 -3.67 -10.63 4.47
CA HIS A 2 -3.67 -11.85 5.27
C HIS A 2 -4.64 -12.89 4.67
N ASN A 3 -4.18 -14.12 4.41
CA ASN A 3 -4.91 -15.16 3.67
C ASN A 3 -6.33 -15.45 4.17
N LYS A 4 -6.57 -15.22 5.46
CA LYS A 4 -7.89 -15.33 6.12
C LYS A 4 -9.01 -14.56 5.40
N TYR A 5 -8.69 -13.46 4.73
CA TYR A 5 -9.69 -12.57 4.13
C TYR A 5 -9.77 -12.68 2.60
N ASN A 6 -9.08 -13.64 1.98
CA ASN A 6 -9.04 -13.77 0.52
C ASN A 6 -10.42 -14.04 -0.08
N ASP A 7 -11.21 -14.95 0.52
CA ASP A 7 -12.55 -15.29 0.02
C ASP A 7 -13.53 -14.12 0.16
N LEU A 8 -13.43 -13.39 1.28
CA LEU A 8 -14.22 -12.18 1.52
C LEU A 8 -13.85 -11.09 0.50
N PHE A 9 -12.55 -10.89 0.27
CA PHE A 9 -12.05 -9.93 -0.71
C PHE A 9 -12.53 -10.28 -2.13
N ASP A 10 -12.41 -11.54 -2.56
CA ASP A 10 -12.89 -12.00 -3.87
C ASP A 10 -14.40 -11.77 -4.03
N THR A 11 -15.17 -12.03 -2.97
CA THR A 11 -16.62 -11.77 -2.94
C THR A 11 -16.94 -10.27 -3.09
N LEU A 12 -16.21 -9.39 -2.38
CA LEU A 12 -16.37 -7.94 -2.48
C LEU A 12 -16.00 -7.42 -3.88
N VAL A 13 -14.91 -7.92 -4.46
CA VAL A 13 -14.44 -7.54 -5.80
C VAL A 13 -15.45 -7.96 -6.87
N LYS A 14 -15.88 -9.24 -6.85
CA LYS A 14 -16.86 -9.75 -7.81
C LYS A 14 -18.18 -9.02 -7.72
N SER A 15 -18.66 -8.75 -6.50
CA SER A 15 -19.93 -8.07 -6.31
C SER A 15 -19.90 -6.61 -6.76
N TYR A 16 -18.78 -5.92 -6.51
CA TYR A 16 -18.55 -4.58 -7.04
C TYR A 16 -18.46 -4.57 -8.57
N TYR A 17 -17.82 -5.59 -9.16
CA TYR A 17 -17.73 -5.71 -10.61
C TYR A 17 -19.10 -5.96 -11.27
N ASN A 18 -19.91 -6.85 -10.69
CA ASN A 18 -21.21 -7.29 -11.21
C ASN A 18 -22.38 -6.36 -10.87
N GLY A 19 -22.19 -5.36 -10.01
CA GLY A 19 -23.21 -4.37 -9.66
C GLY A 19 -24.17 -4.78 -8.53
N ASN A 20 -23.90 -5.88 -7.82
CA ASN A 20 -24.70 -6.36 -6.67
C ASN A 20 -23.98 -6.14 -5.32
N PHE A 21 -23.15 -5.11 -5.26
CA PHE A 21 -22.33 -4.77 -4.08
C PHE A 21 -23.16 -4.50 -2.82
N GLU A 22 -24.29 -3.81 -2.93
CA GLU A 22 -25.13 -3.42 -1.78
C GLU A 22 -25.80 -4.62 -1.11
N GLU A 23 -26.34 -5.53 -1.92
CA GLU A 23 -26.94 -6.79 -1.46
C GLU A 23 -25.88 -7.69 -0.80
N THR A 24 -24.69 -7.74 -1.40
CA THR A 24 -23.56 -8.51 -0.87
C THR A 24 -23.11 -7.96 0.49
N LEU A 25 -22.95 -6.63 0.62
CA LEU A 25 -22.61 -6.00 1.89
C LEU A 25 -23.65 -6.30 2.98
N SER A 26 -24.93 -6.20 2.63
CA SER A 26 -26.03 -6.49 3.56
C SER A 26 -25.99 -7.92 4.05
N THR A 27 -25.71 -8.87 3.14
CA THR A 27 -25.59 -10.29 3.47
C THR A 27 -24.40 -10.56 4.40
N ILE A 28 -23.23 -10.01 4.07
CA ILE A 28 -22.00 -10.18 4.87
C ILE A 28 -22.21 -9.65 6.30
N MET A 29 -22.84 -8.48 6.44
CA MET A 29 -23.09 -7.86 7.74
C MET A 29 -24.04 -8.68 8.63
N VAL A 30 -24.94 -9.48 8.04
CA VAL A 30 -25.90 -10.32 8.77
C VAL A 30 -25.32 -11.70 9.08
N CYS A 31 -24.51 -12.27 8.18
CA CYS A 31 -24.05 -13.65 8.25
C CYS A 31 -22.72 -13.84 9.02
N HIS A 32 -21.98 -12.78 9.34
CA HIS A 32 -20.68 -12.93 10.01
C HIS A 32 -20.81 -13.22 11.51
N GLU A 33 -20.01 -14.17 12.00
CA GLU A 33 -19.96 -14.61 13.40
C GLU A 33 -19.32 -13.60 14.38
N ILE A 34 -18.91 -12.43 13.88
CA ILE A 34 -18.18 -11.40 14.63
C ILE A 34 -19.08 -10.16 14.78
N SER A 35 -18.81 -9.31 15.78
CA SER A 35 -19.53 -8.05 15.97
C SER A 35 -19.67 -7.23 14.66
N PRO A 36 -20.83 -6.58 14.42
CA PRO A 36 -21.04 -5.78 13.21
C PRO A 36 -19.98 -4.70 13.00
N GLN A 37 -19.49 -4.09 14.08
CA GLN A 37 -18.46 -3.04 14.05
C GLN A 37 -17.13 -3.57 13.53
N GLU A 38 -16.71 -4.74 14.02
CA GLU A 38 -15.46 -5.37 13.58
C GLU A 38 -15.57 -5.85 12.12
N THR A 39 -16.70 -6.48 11.76
CA THR A 39 -16.99 -6.90 10.38
C THR A 39 -16.94 -5.70 9.44
N PHE A 40 -17.55 -4.57 9.82
CA PHE A 40 -17.52 -3.35 9.03
C PHE A 40 -16.09 -2.82 8.84
N LYS A 41 -15.29 -2.80 9.91
CA LYS A 41 -13.89 -2.34 9.84
C LYS A 41 -13.04 -3.21 8.90
N ILE A 42 -13.27 -4.53 8.90
CA ILE A 42 -12.64 -5.45 7.95
C ILE A 42 -13.07 -5.10 6.51
N ILE A 43 -14.37 -4.98 6.26
CA ILE A 43 -14.91 -4.65 4.93
C ILE A 43 -14.31 -3.33 4.43
N THR A 44 -14.32 -2.27 5.24
CA THR A 44 -13.80 -0.96 4.82
C THR A 44 -12.32 -1.06 4.47
N SER A 45 -11.53 -1.75 5.30
CA SER A 45 -10.09 -1.95 5.06
C SER A 45 -9.83 -2.70 3.75
N LEU A 46 -10.60 -3.78 3.47
CA LEU A 46 -10.55 -4.54 2.22
C LEU A 46 -11.04 -3.75 0.99
N CYS A 47 -11.96 -2.81 1.20
CA CYS A 47 -12.41 -1.87 0.19
C CYS A 47 -11.45 -0.69 0.00
N GLY A 48 -10.31 -0.65 0.72
CA GLY A 48 -9.37 0.45 0.63
C GLY A 48 -9.89 1.77 1.20
N VAL A 49 -10.89 1.76 2.08
CA VAL A 49 -11.45 2.96 2.72
C VAL A 49 -11.40 2.82 4.24
N SER A 50 -11.49 3.93 4.97
CA SER A 50 -11.51 3.92 6.44
C SER A 50 -12.69 4.76 6.90
N LEU A 51 -13.67 4.12 7.52
CA LEU A 51 -14.95 4.71 7.92
C LEU A 51 -15.36 4.16 9.28
N GLU A 52 -16.16 4.92 10.01
CA GLU A 52 -16.84 4.45 11.22
C GLU A 52 -18.19 3.83 10.87
N PHE A 53 -18.60 2.84 11.66
CA PHE A 53 -19.86 2.13 11.44
C PHE A 53 -21.06 3.00 11.85
N ASP A 54 -22.00 3.20 10.93
CA ASP A 54 -23.25 3.90 11.17
C ASP A 54 -24.43 3.25 10.42
N ASN A 55 -25.64 3.78 10.60
CA ASN A 55 -26.84 3.24 9.94
C ASN A 55 -26.84 3.45 8.40
N ASN A 56 -25.95 4.30 7.87
CA ASN A 56 -25.83 4.62 6.45
C ASN A 56 -24.56 3.99 5.82
N TYR A 57 -24.04 2.94 6.45
CA TYR A 57 -22.73 2.36 6.14
C TYR A 57 -22.55 2.00 4.66
N ILE A 58 -23.60 1.49 3.99
CA ILE A 58 -23.57 1.14 2.55
C ILE A 58 -23.31 2.38 1.70
N TYR A 59 -24.08 3.44 1.93
CA TYR A 59 -23.94 4.70 1.21
C TYR A 59 -22.56 5.32 1.45
N ASN A 60 -22.11 5.32 2.70
CA ASN A 60 -20.82 5.88 3.09
C ASN A 60 -19.64 5.14 2.45
N ILE A 61 -19.67 3.80 2.42
CA ILE A 61 -18.65 3.00 1.73
C ILE A 61 -18.60 3.37 0.25
N LYS A 62 -19.73 3.36 -0.45
CA LYS A 62 -19.77 3.69 -1.90
C LYS A 62 -19.25 5.09 -2.15
N LYS A 63 -19.70 6.07 -1.36
CA LYS A 63 -19.24 7.46 -1.47
C LYS A 63 -17.74 7.59 -1.24
N ALA A 64 -17.18 6.83 -0.30
CA ALA A 64 -15.75 6.82 0.00
C ALA A 64 -14.92 6.14 -1.11
N ILE A 65 -15.44 5.08 -1.73
CA ILE A 65 -14.82 4.42 -2.89
C ILE A 65 -14.78 5.39 -4.08
N THR A 66 -15.90 6.04 -4.42
CA THR A 66 -15.97 6.93 -5.59
C THR A 66 -15.20 8.25 -5.38
N ASN A 67 -15.21 8.80 -4.16
CA ASN A 67 -14.43 9.99 -3.82
C ASN A 67 -13.09 9.65 -3.17
N TYR A 68 -12.49 8.54 -3.56
CA TYR A 68 -11.28 8.04 -2.93
C TYR A 68 -10.15 9.08 -2.95
N SER A 69 -9.62 9.36 -1.77
CA SER A 69 -8.40 10.13 -1.57
C SER A 69 -7.28 9.19 -1.12
N VAL A 70 -6.10 9.33 -1.72
CA VAL A 70 -4.93 8.51 -1.40
C VAL A 70 -4.64 8.57 0.10
N ASN A 71 -4.78 7.43 0.78
CA ASN A 71 -4.43 7.32 2.19
C ASN A 71 -2.93 7.04 2.32
N LYS A 72 -2.24 7.77 3.20
CA LYS A 72 -0.80 7.58 3.45
C LYS A 72 -0.51 6.36 4.35
N ARG A 73 -1.53 5.81 5.02
CA ARG A 73 -1.39 4.68 5.94
C ARG A 73 -1.52 3.37 5.16
N LEU A 74 -0.41 2.65 5.02
CA LEU A 74 -0.35 1.35 4.33
C LEU A 74 -0.68 0.17 5.23
N ILE A 75 -0.51 0.33 6.54
CA ILE A 75 -0.76 -0.72 7.53
C ILE A 75 -1.84 -0.21 8.48
N GLU A 76 -2.83 -1.05 8.73
CA GLU A 76 -3.93 -0.78 9.64
C GLU A 76 -4.01 -1.87 10.71
N LYS A 77 -4.24 -1.44 11.96
CA LYS A 77 -4.56 -2.36 13.04
C LYS A 77 -6.07 -2.39 13.25
N LEU A 78 -6.65 -3.57 13.00
CA LEU A 78 -7.99 -3.92 13.47
C LEU A 78 -8.01 -3.99 15.00
N ASP A 79 -9.19 -4.03 15.61
CA ASP A 79 -9.44 -3.89 17.05
C ASP A 79 -8.64 -4.83 17.97
N SER A 80 -9.03 -4.90 19.24
CA SER A 80 -8.32 -5.66 20.27
C SER A 80 -7.94 -7.07 19.82
N CYS A 81 -6.71 -7.45 20.14
CA CYS A 81 -6.22 -8.82 19.94
C CYS A 81 -7.08 -9.81 20.75
N SER A 82 -7.33 -10.97 20.17
CA SER A 82 -7.98 -12.11 20.84
C SER A 82 -7.12 -12.68 21.97
N LEU A 83 -7.76 -13.39 22.90
CA LEU A 83 -7.08 -14.12 23.99
C LEU A 83 -6.07 -15.17 23.49
N SER A 84 -6.17 -15.60 22.23
CA SER A 84 -5.23 -16.51 21.58
C SER A 84 -3.92 -15.84 21.18
N CYS A 85 -3.85 -14.50 21.18
CA CYS A 85 -2.63 -13.76 20.88
C CYS A 85 -1.66 -13.88 22.07
N LYS A 86 -0.65 -14.75 21.95
CA LYS A 86 0.36 -14.98 22.99
C LYS A 86 1.53 -14.01 22.87
N LYS A 87 2.00 -13.54 24.02
CA LYS A 87 3.26 -12.82 24.17
C LYS A 87 4.44 -13.81 24.07
N GLU A 88 5.55 -13.37 23.49
CA GLU A 88 6.80 -14.13 23.42
C GLU A 88 7.93 -13.37 24.12
N GLY A 89 8.78 -14.08 24.87
CA GLY A 89 9.93 -13.47 25.56
C GLY A 89 9.53 -12.43 26.61
N GLU A 90 10.08 -11.21 26.50
CA GLU A 90 9.92 -10.03 27.38
C GLU A 90 8.49 -9.46 27.45
N GLU A 91 7.46 -10.30 27.52
CA GLU A 91 6.04 -9.90 27.52
C GLU A 91 5.58 -9.07 26.30
N LYS A 92 6.29 -9.14 25.18
CA LYS A 92 5.94 -8.45 23.92
C LYS A 92 5.20 -9.39 22.97
N TYR A 93 4.31 -8.85 22.15
CA TYR A 93 3.68 -9.62 21.06
C TYR A 93 4.61 -9.74 19.85
N LYS A 94 4.43 -10.80 19.04
CA LYS A 94 5.17 -11.00 17.78
C LYS A 94 5.15 -9.78 16.85
N CYS A 95 4.01 -9.08 16.76
CA CYS A 95 3.90 -7.87 15.96
C CYS A 95 4.82 -6.75 16.46
N GLN A 96 5.05 -6.64 17.77
CA GLN A 96 5.99 -5.69 18.35
C GLN A 96 7.43 -6.10 18.02
N LEU A 97 7.78 -7.37 18.26
CA LEU A 97 9.13 -7.89 18.02
C LEU A 97 9.54 -7.85 16.55
N SER A 98 8.59 -7.93 15.63
CA SER A 98 8.83 -7.87 14.18
C SER A 98 9.00 -6.46 13.62
N CYS A 99 8.71 -5.41 14.42
CA CYS A 99 8.81 -4.04 13.94
C CYS A 99 10.23 -3.48 14.18
N PRO A 100 11.04 -3.25 13.12
CA PRO A 100 12.42 -2.75 13.30
C PRO A 100 12.49 -1.27 13.71
N PHE A 101 11.35 -0.59 13.84
CA PHE A 101 11.25 0.83 14.20
C PHE A 101 10.48 1.04 15.53
N ASP A 102 10.19 -0.05 16.26
CA ASP A 102 9.42 -0.03 17.51
C ASP A 102 8.08 0.74 17.41
N ALA A 103 7.48 0.72 16.22
CA ALA A 103 6.26 1.49 15.93
C ALA A 103 4.98 0.84 16.48
N ILE A 104 5.06 -0.39 17.01
CA ILE A 104 3.92 -1.09 17.60
C ILE A 104 4.06 -1.07 19.12
N MET A 105 3.22 -0.24 19.74
CA MET A 105 3.24 0.03 21.18
C MET A 105 2.14 -0.77 21.88
N TYR A 106 2.31 -1.01 23.17
CA TYR A 106 1.28 -1.62 24.01
C TYR A 106 0.48 -0.54 24.73
N ASP A 107 -0.84 -0.64 24.64
CA ASP A 107 -1.82 0.15 25.36
C ASP A 107 -2.23 -0.62 26.62
N ASN A 108 -1.85 -0.08 27.78
CA ASN A 108 -2.14 -0.67 29.09
C ASN A 108 -3.62 -0.57 29.46
N ASP A 109 -4.32 0.47 28.99
CA ASP A 109 -5.71 0.74 29.36
C ASP A 109 -6.63 -0.24 28.62
N ASN A 110 -6.42 -0.38 27.32
CA ASN A 110 -7.21 -1.27 26.45
C ASN A 110 -6.64 -2.69 26.36
N LYS A 111 -5.52 -2.96 27.05
CA LYS A 111 -4.80 -4.25 27.06
C LYS A 111 -4.54 -4.80 25.65
N THR A 112 -4.15 -3.92 24.74
CA THR A 112 -3.92 -4.28 23.34
C THR A 112 -2.73 -3.53 22.76
N THR A 113 -2.39 -3.79 21.50
CA THR A 113 -1.33 -3.02 20.81
C THR A 113 -1.93 -1.94 19.92
N TYR A 114 -1.17 -0.91 19.61
CA TYR A 114 -1.54 0.08 18.60
C TYR A 114 -0.32 0.47 17.76
N ILE A 115 -0.57 1.01 16.57
CA ILE A 115 0.48 1.47 15.66
C ILE A 115 0.69 2.97 15.87
N ASN A 116 1.88 3.36 16.27
CA ASN A 116 2.32 4.75 16.21
C ASN A 116 2.68 5.10 14.76
N TYR A 117 1.82 5.87 14.11
CA TYR A 117 1.97 6.21 12.69
C TYR A 117 3.11 7.17 12.40
N ASP A 118 3.61 7.92 13.39
CA ASP A 118 4.77 8.79 13.22
C ASP A 118 6.06 7.96 13.12
N LEU A 119 6.11 6.84 13.86
CA LEU A 119 7.23 5.89 13.86
C LEU A 119 7.11 4.83 12.77
N CYS A 120 5.90 4.48 12.33
CA CYS A 120 5.68 3.53 11.26
C CYS A 120 6.25 4.02 9.91
N VAL A 121 6.80 3.12 9.11
CA VAL A 121 7.26 3.39 7.73
C VAL A 121 6.54 2.53 6.68
N GLY A 122 5.57 1.71 7.10
CA GLY A 122 4.73 0.94 6.17
C GLY A 122 5.38 -0.32 5.59
N CYS A 123 6.35 -0.94 6.28
CA CYS A 123 7.13 -2.08 5.77
C CYS A 123 6.39 -3.42 5.66
N GLY A 124 5.26 -3.60 6.36
CA GLY A 124 4.43 -4.80 6.27
C GLY A 124 4.88 -6.00 7.14
N LEU A 125 6.08 -6.00 7.73
CA LEU A 125 6.59 -7.14 8.53
C LEU A 125 5.66 -7.58 9.68
N CYS A 126 4.94 -6.62 10.27
CA CYS A 126 3.97 -6.88 11.32
C CYS A 126 2.67 -7.54 10.82
N VAL A 127 2.32 -7.37 9.54
CA VAL A 127 1.18 -8.03 8.88
C VAL A 127 1.46 -9.53 8.80
N ASP A 128 2.64 -9.91 8.27
CA ASP A 128 3.06 -11.31 8.14
C ASP A 128 3.20 -12.00 9.50
N SER A 129 3.62 -11.25 10.52
CA SER A 129 3.78 -11.76 11.88
C SER A 129 2.45 -11.93 12.64
N CYS A 130 1.38 -11.28 12.19
CA CYS A 130 0.09 -11.27 12.88
C CYS A 130 -0.79 -12.47 12.46
N LYS A 131 -0.60 -13.63 13.10
CA LYS A 131 -1.38 -14.86 12.83
C LYS A 131 -2.91 -14.73 12.99
N GLU A 132 -3.35 -13.78 13.80
CA GLU A 132 -4.78 -13.53 14.05
C GLU A 132 -5.43 -12.69 12.94
N GLY A 133 -4.62 -12.12 12.03
CA GLY A 133 -5.12 -11.23 10.97
C GLY A 133 -5.71 -9.93 11.50
N LYS A 134 -5.17 -9.39 12.61
CA LYS A 134 -5.59 -8.12 13.23
C LYS A 134 -4.73 -6.93 12.81
N ILE A 135 -3.67 -7.18 12.04
CA ILE A 135 -2.89 -6.16 11.35
C ILE A 135 -2.99 -6.48 9.87
N LEU A 136 -3.45 -5.52 9.09
CA LEU A 136 -3.69 -5.65 7.66
C LEU A 136 -2.88 -4.63 6.89
N ASP A 137 -2.39 -5.06 5.74
CA ASP A 137 -2.01 -4.16 4.67
C ASP A 137 -3.27 -3.67 3.96
N LYS A 138 -3.32 -2.36 3.71
CA LYS A 138 -4.43 -1.74 3.00
C LYS A 138 -4.37 -2.12 1.53
N VAL A 139 -5.52 -2.48 0.97
CA VAL A 139 -5.63 -2.85 -0.45
C VAL A 139 -6.55 -1.85 -1.16
N ASP A 140 -6.00 -1.14 -2.13
CA ASP A 140 -6.71 -0.07 -2.86
C ASP A 140 -7.42 -0.60 -4.13
N PHE A 141 -7.74 -1.89 -4.19
CA PHE A 141 -8.23 -2.55 -5.40
C PHE A 141 -9.61 -2.06 -5.85
N ILE A 142 -10.58 -1.96 -4.94
CA ILE A 142 -11.94 -1.50 -5.27
C ILE A 142 -11.95 -0.02 -5.73
N PRO A 143 -11.22 0.91 -5.07
CA PRO A 143 -11.03 2.26 -5.58
C PRO A 143 -10.39 2.31 -6.98
N ILE A 144 -9.43 1.44 -7.27
CA ILE A 144 -8.84 1.33 -8.61
C ILE A 144 -9.87 0.82 -9.62
N LEU A 145 -10.69 -0.17 -9.26
CA LEU A 145 -11.78 -0.66 -10.12
C LEU A 145 -12.80 0.44 -10.45
N ASP A 146 -13.22 1.23 -9.46
CA ASP A 146 -14.06 2.41 -9.69
C ASP A 146 -13.38 3.39 -10.64
N LEU A 147 -12.07 3.63 -10.44
CA LEU A 147 -11.29 4.57 -11.24
C LEU A 147 -11.22 4.18 -12.71
N VAL A 148 -10.96 2.90 -13.02
CA VAL A 148 -10.87 2.39 -14.40
C VAL A 148 -12.25 2.27 -15.06
N LYS A 149 -13.32 2.01 -14.31
CA LYS A 149 -14.70 1.96 -14.84
C LYS A 149 -15.24 3.34 -15.23
N ASN A 150 -14.79 4.41 -14.58
CA ASN A 150 -15.34 5.76 -14.73
C ASN A 150 -14.79 6.56 -15.93
N ASN A 151 -14.39 5.90 -17.03
CA ASN A 151 -13.87 6.51 -18.27
C ASN A 151 -12.74 7.55 -18.07
N LYS A 152 -11.97 7.42 -16.98
CA LYS A 152 -10.80 8.27 -16.73
C LYS A 152 -9.62 7.72 -17.52
N THR A 153 -8.70 8.59 -17.94
CA THR A 153 -7.40 8.13 -18.42
C THR A 153 -6.59 7.62 -17.23
N VAL A 154 -6.47 6.29 -17.11
CA VAL A 154 -5.74 5.64 -16.02
C VAL A 154 -4.57 4.86 -16.59
N ILE A 155 -3.36 5.20 -16.18
CA ILE A 155 -2.12 4.54 -16.61
C ILE A 155 -1.61 3.64 -15.48
N ALA A 156 -1.38 2.37 -15.79
CA ALA A 156 -0.68 1.45 -14.91
C ALA A 156 0.83 1.68 -15.04
N ALA A 157 1.48 2.18 -13.99
CA ALA A 157 2.92 2.38 -13.93
C ALA A 157 3.57 1.19 -13.21
N VAL A 158 4.14 0.25 -13.95
CA VAL A 158 4.62 -1.02 -13.36
C VAL A 158 6.11 -0.96 -13.01
N ALA A 159 6.47 -1.50 -11.85
CA ALA A 159 7.88 -1.62 -11.44
C ALA A 159 8.65 -2.62 -12.32
N PRO A 160 9.97 -2.46 -12.52
CA PRO A 160 10.77 -3.38 -13.34
C PRO A 160 10.72 -4.85 -12.88
N ALA A 161 10.52 -5.07 -11.58
CA ALA A 161 10.44 -6.41 -10.99
C ALA A 161 9.26 -7.25 -11.53
N ILE A 162 8.26 -6.62 -12.17
CA ILE A 162 7.06 -7.31 -12.67
C ILE A 162 7.39 -8.43 -13.68
N ILE A 163 8.49 -8.30 -14.43
CA ILE A 163 8.89 -9.27 -15.45
C ILE A 163 9.20 -10.66 -14.88
N GLY A 164 9.68 -10.73 -13.63
CA GLY A 164 9.99 -11.99 -12.96
C GLY A 164 8.84 -12.56 -12.12
N GLN A 165 7.72 -11.84 -12.01
CA GLN A 165 6.68 -12.16 -11.02
C GLN A 165 5.68 -13.23 -11.50
N PHE A 166 5.44 -13.34 -12.81
CA PHE A 166 4.37 -14.17 -13.37
C PHE A 166 4.85 -15.43 -14.11
N GLY A 167 6.13 -15.78 -13.94
CA GLY A 167 6.76 -16.94 -14.57
C GLY A 167 7.41 -16.66 -15.93
N GLU A 168 8.27 -17.56 -16.38
CA GLU A 168 9.18 -17.35 -17.52
C GLU A 168 8.47 -17.13 -18.87
N ASN A 169 7.22 -17.59 -19.00
CA ASN A 169 6.45 -17.48 -20.24
C ASN A 169 5.61 -16.20 -20.34
N VAL A 170 5.71 -15.29 -19.36
CA VAL A 170 4.95 -14.04 -19.34
C VAL A 170 5.82 -12.87 -19.78
N THR A 171 5.41 -12.25 -20.88
CA THR A 171 6.06 -11.10 -21.50
C THR A 171 5.42 -9.78 -21.07
N LEU A 172 6.17 -8.68 -21.19
CA LEU A 172 5.64 -7.33 -20.95
C LEU A 172 4.45 -6.98 -21.85
N ASP A 173 4.42 -7.47 -23.10
CA ASP A 173 3.29 -7.24 -24.01
C ASP A 173 2.02 -7.97 -23.58
N GLN A 174 2.16 -9.17 -23.02
CA GLN A 174 1.03 -9.89 -22.42
C GLN A 174 0.50 -9.16 -21.18
N LEU A 175 1.40 -8.64 -20.33
CA LEU A 175 1.02 -7.84 -19.17
C LEU A 175 0.32 -6.54 -19.58
N ARG A 176 0.87 -5.80 -20.55
CA ARG A 176 0.24 -4.60 -21.11
C ARG A 176 -1.16 -4.89 -21.64
N SER A 177 -1.29 -5.97 -22.41
CA SER A 177 -2.58 -6.43 -22.94
C SER A 177 -3.57 -6.78 -21.82
N ALA A 178 -3.09 -7.40 -20.74
CA ALA A 178 -3.92 -7.73 -19.58
C ALA A 178 -4.42 -6.46 -18.87
N PHE A 179 -3.56 -5.48 -18.61
CA PHE A 179 -3.96 -4.21 -18.00
C PHE A 179 -5.00 -3.46 -18.85
N ILE A 180 -4.80 -3.41 -20.17
CA ILE A 180 -5.78 -2.81 -21.09
C ILE A 180 -7.12 -3.54 -21.02
N LYS A 181 -7.12 -4.89 -21.00
CA LYS A 181 -8.35 -5.68 -20.85
C LYS A 181 -9.05 -5.47 -19.50
N ILE A 182 -8.31 -5.18 -18.44
CA ILE A 182 -8.86 -4.84 -17.11
C ILE A 182 -9.55 -3.46 -17.13
N GLY A 183 -9.17 -2.57 -18.05
CA GLY A 183 -9.77 -1.24 -18.21
C GLY A 183 -8.79 -0.07 -18.06
N PHE A 184 -7.49 -0.34 -17.89
CA PHE A 184 -6.48 0.71 -17.95
C PHE A 184 -6.37 1.27 -19.38
N SER A 185 -6.05 2.55 -19.50
CA SER A 185 -5.81 3.18 -20.79
C SER A 185 -4.50 2.72 -21.42
N ASP A 186 -3.46 2.51 -20.59
CA ASP A 186 -2.20 1.90 -21.01
C ASP A 186 -1.39 1.40 -19.81
N MET A 187 -0.30 0.66 -20.09
CA MET A 187 0.73 0.28 -19.14
C MET A 187 2.07 0.95 -19.51
N VAL A 188 2.72 1.58 -18.55
CA VAL A 188 4.05 2.18 -18.68
C VAL A 188 4.99 1.52 -17.70
N GLU A 189 6.14 1.04 -18.18
CA GLU A 189 7.18 0.51 -17.31
C GLU A 189 7.98 1.66 -16.67
N VAL A 190 8.17 1.56 -15.36
CA VAL A 190 8.90 2.56 -14.57
C VAL A 190 10.40 2.53 -14.83
N ALA A 191 10.92 1.49 -15.49
CA ALA A 191 12.33 1.37 -15.90
C ALA A 191 12.83 2.60 -16.67
N PHE A 192 11.99 3.17 -17.55
CA PHE A 192 12.35 4.38 -18.30
C PHE A 192 12.70 5.57 -17.39
N ALA A 193 11.91 5.79 -16.32
CA ALA A 193 12.23 6.83 -15.35
C ALA A 193 13.44 6.47 -14.49
N ALA A 194 13.70 5.17 -14.27
CA ALA A 194 14.91 4.73 -13.59
C ALA A 194 16.15 5.15 -14.37
N ASP A 195 16.19 4.95 -15.70
CA ASP A 195 17.30 5.42 -16.55
C ASP A 195 17.49 6.94 -16.45
N MET A 196 16.39 7.70 -16.52
CA MET A 196 16.44 9.17 -16.39
C MET A 196 17.03 9.61 -15.04
N ILE A 197 16.63 8.96 -13.96
CA ILE A 197 17.13 9.27 -12.62
C ILE A 197 18.59 8.84 -12.48
N THR A 198 18.98 7.68 -13.01
CA THR A 198 20.38 7.24 -12.99
C THR A 198 21.29 8.23 -13.71
N ILE A 199 20.88 8.78 -14.85
CA ILE A 199 21.66 9.82 -15.54
C ILE A 199 21.79 11.07 -14.67
N LYS A 200 20.69 11.51 -14.05
CA LYS A 200 20.70 12.66 -13.13
C LYS A 200 21.62 12.42 -11.93
N GLU A 201 21.51 11.27 -11.29
CA GLU A 201 22.34 10.90 -10.14
C GLU A 201 23.82 10.75 -10.52
N ALA A 202 24.13 10.28 -11.71
CA ALA A 202 25.51 10.22 -12.19
C ALA A 202 26.13 11.61 -12.35
N VAL A 203 25.37 12.59 -12.86
CA VAL A 203 25.82 13.99 -12.95
C VAL A 203 25.99 14.60 -11.56
N GLU A 204 25.04 14.36 -10.65
CA GLU A 204 25.11 14.81 -9.26
C GLU A 204 26.33 14.20 -8.54
N PHE A 205 26.56 12.91 -8.72
CA PHE A 205 27.70 12.19 -8.17
C PHE A 205 29.02 12.78 -8.66
N ASN A 206 29.17 12.99 -9.97
CA ASN A 206 30.37 13.55 -10.56
C ASN A 206 30.68 14.97 -10.03
N ASN A 207 29.64 15.75 -9.72
CA ASN A 207 29.82 17.09 -9.16
C ASN A 207 30.11 17.06 -7.65
N HIS A 208 29.58 16.08 -6.92
CA HIS A 208 29.65 16.02 -5.46
C HIS A 208 30.91 15.29 -4.97
N VAL A 209 31.21 14.11 -5.54
CA VAL A 209 32.27 13.22 -5.05
C VAL A 209 33.58 13.53 -5.76
N ASN A 210 34.39 14.40 -5.13
CA ASN A 210 35.68 14.86 -5.68
C ASN A 210 36.88 14.36 -4.88
N SER A 211 36.64 13.77 -3.70
CA SER A 211 37.66 13.25 -2.82
C SER A 211 37.23 11.92 -2.17
N PRO A 212 38.15 11.10 -1.65
CA PRO A 212 37.81 9.85 -0.95
C PRO A 212 36.98 10.02 0.33
N LYS A 213 36.77 11.26 0.80
CA LYS A 213 35.99 11.57 2.00
C LYS A 213 34.54 11.96 1.68
N ASP A 214 34.24 12.26 0.42
CA ASP A 214 32.90 12.65 0.00
C ASP A 214 32.02 11.40 -0.14
N LEU A 215 30.79 11.50 0.33
CA LEU A 215 29.83 10.41 0.30
C LEU A 215 28.57 10.88 -0.42
N MET A 216 28.06 10.05 -1.34
CA MET A 216 26.74 10.25 -1.91
C MET A 216 25.98 8.92 -1.91
N ILE A 217 24.78 8.95 -1.36
CA ILE A 217 23.87 7.81 -1.29
C ILE A 217 22.84 7.96 -2.42
N THR A 218 22.93 7.11 -3.44
CA THR A 218 22.07 7.12 -4.63
C THR A 218 20.84 6.20 -4.50
N SER A 219 20.77 5.36 -3.47
CA SER A 219 19.63 4.45 -3.22
C SER A 219 18.36 5.15 -2.69
N CYS A 220 18.16 6.42 -3.04
CA CYS A 220 17.04 7.26 -2.61
C CYS A 220 15.67 6.80 -3.16
N CYS A 221 15.66 5.89 -4.12
CA CYS A 221 14.46 5.34 -4.74
C CYS A 221 13.65 4.41 -3.81
N CYS A 222 14.30 3.82 -2.80
CA CYS A 222 13.67 2.91 -1.85
C CYS A 222 13.08 3.70 -0.66
N PRO A 223 11.75 3.78 -0.52
CA PRO A 223 11.13 4.57 0.56
C PRO A 223 11.49 4.03 1.94
N MET A 224 11.71 2.72 2.07
CA MET A 224 12.15 2.08 3.30
C MET A 224 13.54 2.54 3.72
N TRP A 225 14.48 2.60 2.77
CA TRP A 225 15.83 3.08 3.02
C TRP A 225 15.82 4.57 3.41
N VAL A 226 15.09 5.40 2.67
CA VAL A 226 14.92 6.82 3.01
C VAL A 226 14.28 7.02 4.38
N GLY A 227 13.29 6.20 4.73
CA GLY A 227 12.66 6.21 6.05
C GLY A 227 13.64 5.85 7.17
N MET A 228 14.49 4.85 6.94
CA MET A 228 15.52 4.44 7.89
C MET A 228 16.59 5.52 8.09
N LEU A 229 17.08 6.15 7.01
CA LEU A 229 18.02 7.28 7.12
C LEU A 229 17.43 8.42 7.96
N LYS A 230 16.17 8.80 7.70
CA LYS A 230 15.52 9.89 8.43
C LYS A 230 15.26 9.59 9.90
N LYS A 231 15.11 8.32 10.28
CA LYS A 231 14.72 7.91 11.64
C LYS A 231 15.92 7.46 12.48
N VAL A 232 16.83 6.69 11.89
CA VAL A 232 17.93 6.01 12.58
C VAL A 232 19.28 6.66 12.28
N TYR A 233 19.57 6.94 11.00
CA TYR A 233 20.88 7.44 10.55
C TYR A 233 20.79 8.88 10.03
N LYS A 234 20.34 9.80 10.90
CA LYS A 234 20.03 11.18 10.52
C LYS A 234 21.24 11.94 9.99
N GLU A 235 22.42 11.56 10.45
CA GLU A 235 23.72 12.07 10.04
C GLU A 235 24.05 11.78 8.57
N LEU A 236 23.46 10.75 7.97
CA LEU A 236 23.65 10.36 6.57
C LEU A 236 22.62 10.99 5.62
N VAL A 237 21.61 11.68 6.15
CA VAL A 237 20.58 12.36 5.34
C VAL A 237 21.18 13.45 4.42
N PRO A 238 22.17 14.25 4.84
CA PRO A 238 22.81 15.24 3.96
C PRO A 238 23.50 14.61 2.74
N ASP A 239 23.97 13.37 2.85
CA ASP A 239 24.65 12.64 1.76
C ASP A 239 23.65 11.95 0.82
N LEU A 240 22.35 11.99 1.12
CA LEU A 240 21.30 11.38 0.30
C LEU A 240 21.02 12.21 -0.96
N SER A 241 21.06 11.54 -2.11
CA SER A 241 20.63 12.08 -3.40
C SER A 241 19.27 12.79 -3.29
N PRO A 242 19.13 14.04 -3.79
CA PRO A 242 17.86 14.76 -3.82
C PRO A 242 16.93 14.27 -4.94
N SER A 243 17.31 13.21 -5.65
CA SER A 243 16.48 12.56 -6.65
C SER A 243 15.22 11.94 -6.04
N VAL A 244 14.24 11.68 -6.90
CA VAL A 244 12.98 11.03 -6.52
C VAL A 244 13.01 9.59 -6.96
N SER A 245 12.10 8.76 -6.44
CA SER A 245 11.98 7.39 -6.93
C SER A 245 11.52 7.36 -8.39
N PRO A 246 11.89 6.33 -9.17
CA PRO A 246 11.40 6.12 -10.52
C PRO A 246 9.88 6.14 -10.62
N MET A 247 9.17 5.60 -9.63
CA MET A 247 7.71 5.70 -9.53
C MET A 247 7.23 7.16 -9.60
N ILE A 248 7.83 8.05 -8.80
CA ILE A 248 7.49 9.48 -8.79
C ILE A 248 7.92 10.13 -10.12
N GLY A 249 9.08 9.76 -10.65
CA GLY A 249 9.57 10.22 -11.95
C GLY A 249 8.58 9.93 -13.08
N THR A 250 8.17 8.67 -13.22
CA THR A 250 7.15 8.22 -14.19
C THR A 250 5.84 8.99 -14.00
N GLY A 251 5.36 9.11 -12.76
CA GLY A 251 4.14 9.86 -12.47
C GLY A 251 4.21 11.33 -12.89
N ARG A 252 5.36 11.99 -12.68
CA ARG A 252 5.59 13.38 -13.13
C ARG A 252 5.61 13.50 -14.65
N VAL A 253 6.26 12.57 -15.34
CA VAL A 253 6.31 12.54 -16.82
C VAL A 253 4.91 12.35 -17.40
N ILE A 254 4.16 11.35 -16.93
CA ILE A 254 2.80 11.08 -17.39
C ILE A 254 1.91 12.32 -17.19
N LYS A 255 1.96 12.95 -16.00
CA LYS A 255 1.17 14.15 -15.70
C LYS A 255 1.60 15.39 -16.48
N LYS A 256 2.87 15.46 -16.90
CA LYS A 256 3.35 16.53 -17.77
C LYS A 256 2.80 16.39 -19.19
N LEU A 257 2.65 15.16 -19.68
CA LEU A 257 2.09 14.86 -21.00
C LEU A 257 0.55 14.94 -21.00
N ASN A 258 -0.09 14.47 -19.94
CA ASN A 258 -1.53 14.53 -19.73
C ASN A 258 -1.85 14.88 -18.27
N PRO A 259 -2.17 16.15 -17.96
CA PRO A 259 -2.49 16.59 -16.59
C PRO A 259 -3.67 15.86 -15.94
N ASP A 260 -4.64 15.41 -16.76
CA ASP A 260 -5.85 14.73 -16.30
C ASP A 260 -5.63 13.23 -16.04
N ALA A 261 -4.50 12.68 -16.51
CA ALA A 261 -4.16 11.28 -16.31
C ALA A 261 -4.00 10.94 -14.82
N LYS A 262 -4.61 9.81 -14.46
CA LYS A 262 -4.43 9.13 -13.18
C LYS A 262 -3.35 8.08 -13.36
N VAL A 263 -2.50 7.92 -12.35
CA VAL A 263 -1.39 6.99 -12.35
C VAL A 263 -1.59 6.04 -11.19
N VAL A 264 -1.58 4.75 -11.47
CA VAL A 264 -1.64 3.67 -10.49
C VAL A 264 -0.32 2.93 -10.59
N PHE A 265 0.43 2.87 -9.48
CA PHE A 265 1.67 2.09 -9.37
C PHE A 265 1.40 0.81 -8.60
#